data_AF-A0A7U9TJU6-F1
#
_entry.id   AF-A0A7U9TJU6-F1
#
_cell.length_a   1.000
_cell.length_b   1.000
_cell.length_c   1.000
_cell.angle_alpha   90.00
_cell.angle_beta   90.00
_cell.angle_gamma   90.00
#
_symmetry.space_group_name_H-M   'P 1'
#
loop_
_entity.id
_entity.type
_entity.pdbx_description
1 polymer ?
#
loop_
_entity_poly.entity_id
_entity_poly.type
_entity_poly.pdbx_seq_one_letter_code
_entity_poly.pdbx_strand_id
1 'polypeptide(L)'
;MEKKTVSDYWNEIFEKYNILDEIKNHQVFKITAKQIKEFKEPRLMTKFDSRRSRPGIFRKNYLGILPIDNGEYLIGKFNLYEKVPKDPNLMPVEVDLPEYLESIDPDNIYSESNALNVALLSGMIRNLIGEDLHETISGRMRANDFDFIVHGSDNISQIINVKKPQIEIDGGYESKNKLILIEAKNTDPDDFIIRQLYYPYRFWTMKVNKSIVPIFFTYKNGLYDFYVYEFENEKDYNSIKFIEHISYKLRYKNLEIIKRENLIVIDEDMSIPFPQADSFTRIKGILDHLSDKDCTANDIAELFDFTPRQGAYYLAAARYLGLVEKENKLYQLTKAAYQINKFSVKERNVMLGEFILKHKPFLLVFDYYNRYKEFPSNEKIIEFMDISKINLPSKNRVVYERRASTVRGWVQWIIYSGIKVS
;
A
#
# COMPACT_ATOMS: atom_id res chain seq x y z
N MET A 1 13.49 27.96 -13.10
CA MET A 1 12.18 27.49 -13.58
C MET A 1 11.60 26.54 -12.56
N GLU A 2 10.40 26.83 -12.06
CA GLU A 2 9.69 25.92 -11.16
C GLU A 2 9.36 24.61 -11.91
N LYS A 3 9.56 23.45 -11.26
CA LYS A 3 9.37 22.15 -11.90
C LYS A 3 7.86 21.86 -11.97
N LYS A 4 7.29 21.86 -13.18
CA LYS A 4 5.87 21.55 -13.42
C LYS A 4 5.48 20.18 -12.85
N THR A 5 4.34 20.12 -12.19
CA THR A 5 3.74 18.90 -11.64
C THR A 5 2.89 18.19 -12.70
N VAL A 6 2.49 16.94 -12.42
CA VAL A 6 1.52 16.21 -13.27
C VAL A 6 0.21 17.00 -13.40
N SER A 7 -0.20 17.72 -12.36
CA SER A 7 -1.42 18.53 -12.41
C SER A 7 -1.29 19.73 -13.35
N ASP A 8 -0.12 20.34 -13.42
CA ASP A 8 0.12 21.50 -14.30
C ASP A 8 0.10 21.06 -15.77
N TYR A 9 0.77 19.96 -16.09
CA TYR A 9 0.74 19.39 -17.45
C TYR A 9 -0.67 18.99 -17.89
N TRP A 10 -1.50 18.45 -16.99
CA TRP A 10 -2.88 18.14 -17.34
C TRP A 10 -3.74 19.38 -17.57
N ASN A 11 -3.48 20.50 -16.90
CA ASN A 11 -4.16 21.77 -17.23
C ASN A 11 -3.82 22.21 -18.66
N GLU A 12 -2.54 22.15 -19.05
CA GLU A 12 -2.09 22.51 -20.40
C GLU A 12 -2.67 21.59 -21.48
N ILE A 13 -2.76 20.28 -21.21
CA ILE A 13 -3.39 19.32 -22.12
C ILE A 13 -4.88 19.65 -22.31
N PHE A 14 -5.59 19.95 -21.21
CA PHE A 14 -7.02 20.28 -21.27
C PHE A 14 -7.29 21.57 -22.04
N GLU A 15 -6.44 22.58 -21.87
CA GLU A 15 -6.53 23.83 -22.62
C GLU A 15 -6.22 23.62 -24.10
N LYS A 16 -5.10 22.94 -24.42
CA LYS A 16 -4.66 22.72 -25.81
C LYS A 16 -5.69 21.99 -26.67
N TYR A 17 -6.39 21.01 -26.10
CA TYR A 17 -7.35 20.17 -26.84
C TYR A 17 -8.81 20.47 -26.49
N ASN A 18 -9.08 21.55 -25.75
CA ASN A 18 -10.41 21.97 -25.31
C ASN A 18 -11.27 20.84 -24.71
N ILE A 19 -10.65 20.00 -23.86
CA ILE A 19 -11.21 18.70 -23.46
C ILE A 19 -12.56 18.82 -22.73
N LEU A 20 -12.78 19.89 -21.95
CA LEU A 20 -14.02 20.05 -21.19
C LEU A 20 -15.23 20.31 -22.10
N ASP A 21 -15.06 21.12 -23.14
CA ASP A 21 -16.14 21.41 -24.09
C ASP A 21 -16.46 20.18 -24.93
N GLU A 22 -15.43 19.44 -25.35
CA GLU A 22 -15.61 18.17 -26.06
C GLU A 22 -16.39 17.15 -25.21
N ILE A 23 -16.04 16.99 -23.93
CA ILE A 23 -16.79 16.12 -23.01
C ILE A 23 -18.22 16.63 -22.79
N LYS A 24 -18.43 17.94 -22.73
CA LYS A 24 -19.79 18.50 -22.58
C LYS A 24 -20.68 18.17 -23.78
N ASN A 25 -20.13 18.20 -24.99
CA ASN A 25 -20.88 17.98 -26.23
C ASN A 25 -20.99 16.50 -26.60
N HIS A 26 -19.96 15.70 -26.31
CA HIS A 26 -19.82 14.31 -26.78
C HIS A 26 -19.74 13.27 -25.65
N GLN A 27 -19.90 13.68 -24.38
CA GLN A 27 -19.80 12.88 -23.15
C GLN A 27 -18.40 12.31 -22.83
N VAL A 28 -17.59 12.06 -23.86
CA VAL A 28 -16.25 11.48 -23.73
C VAL A 28 -15.27 12.18 -24.67
N PHE A 29 -13.99 12.14 -24.33
CA PHE A 29 -12.90 12.63 -25.17
C PHE A 29 -11.81 11.56 -25.29
N LYS A 30 -11.43 11.24 -26.53
CA LYS A 30 -10.35 10.29 -26.81
C LYS A 30 -9.01 11.03 -26.90
N ILE A 31 -8.02 10.57 -26.14
CA ILE A 31 -6.65 11.10 -26.15
C ILE A 31 -5.63 10.00 -26.39
N THR A 32 -4.57 10.30 -27.12
CA THR A 32 -3.48 9.35 -27.40
C THR A 32 -2.28 9.57 -26.48
N ALA A 33 -1.53 8.51 -26.23
CA ALA A 33 -0.23 8.57 -25.54
C ALA A 33 0.75 9.50 -26.26
N LYS A 34 0.66 9.64 -27.59
CA LYS A 34 1.48 10.59 -28.36
C LYS A 34 1.19 12.03 -27.95
N GLN A 35 -0.10 12.42 -27.87
CA GLN A 35 -0.51 13.75 -27.41
C GLN A 35 -0.06 14.02 -25.97
N ILE A 36 -0.17 13.03 -25.07
CA ILE A 36 0.30 13.18 -23.69
C ILE A 36 1.83 13.34 -23.64
N LYS A 37 2.56 12.56 -24.46
CA LYS A 37 4.02 12.53 -24.52
C LYS A 37 4.64 13.87 -24.94
N GLU A 38 3.88 14.74 -25.61
CA GLU A 38 4.30 16.12 -25.91
C GLU A 38 4.61 16.93 -24.64
N PHE A 39 4.01 16.55 -23.49
CA PHE A 39 4.18 17.23 -22.22
C PHE A 39 5.04 16.43 -21.23
N LYS A 40 4.76 15.14 -21.07
CA LYS A 40 5.44 14.24 -20.14
C LYS A 40 5.18 12.77 -20.47
N GLU A 41 6.02 11.88 -19.97
CA GLU A 41 5.89 10.44 -20.15
C GLU A 41 4.46 9.94 -19.80
N PRO A 42 3.74 9.28 -20.73
CA PRO A 42 2.33 8.93 -20.56
C PRO A 42 2.02 8.00 -19.38
N ARG A 43 2.86 7.03 -19.05
CA ARG A 43 2.64 6.12 -17.91
C ARG A 43 2.65 6.89 -16.60
N LEU A 44 3.56 7.84 -16.42
CA LEU A 44 3.59 8.74 -15.26
C LEU A 44 2.39 9.70 -15.22
N MET A 45 1.89 10.11 -16.39
CA MET A 45 0.74 11.02 -16.50
C MET A 45 -0.60 10.33 -16.23
N THR A 46 -0.68 9.01 -16.33
CA THR A 46 -1.94 8.23 -16.25
C THR A 46 -2.01 7.23 -15.08
N LYS A 47 -1.00 7.24 -14.19
CA LYS A 47 -0.96 6.42 -12.95
C LYS A 47 -1.97 6.96 -11.92
N PHE A 48 -3.26 6.74 -12.18
CA PHE A 48 -4.37 7.18 -11.34
C PHE A 48 -4.98 6.03 -10.54
N ASP A 49 -4.17 5.35 -9.73
CA ASP A 49 -4.56 4.11 -9.03
C ASP A 49 -5.56 4.36 -7.88
N SER A 50 -5.74 5.61 -7.45
CA SER A 50 -6.66 6.03 -6.39
C SER A 50 -7.35 7.37 -6.72
N ARG A 51 -8.48 7.69 -6.08
CA ARG A 51 -9.18 8.98 -6.29
C ARG A 51 -8.29 10.18 -5.99
N ARG A 52 -7.38 10.06 -5.01
CA ARG A 52 -6.44 11.11 -4.58
C ARG A 52 -5.32 11.36 -5.58
N SER A 53 -4.90 10.33 -6.32
CA SER A 53 -3.84 10.44 -7.34
C SER A 53 -4.28 11.22 -8.58
N ARG A 54 -5.58 11.47 -8.77
CA ARG A 54 -6.10 12.24 -9.89
C ARG A 54 -5.65 13.72 -9.85
N PRO A 55 -5.26 14.31 -11.00
CA PRO A 55 -4.97 15.74 -11.13
C PRO A 55 -6.13 16.63 -10.68
N GLY A 56 -5.82 17.89 -10.31
CA GLY A 56 -6.83 18.84 -9.83
C GLY A 56 -7.99 19.03 -10.81
N ILE A 57 -7.70 19.17 -12.10
CA ILE A 57 -8.70 19.35 -13.16
C ILE A 57 -9.64 18.14 -13.32
N PHE A 58 -9.12 16.92 -13.16
CA PHE A 58 -9.95 15.70 -13.17
C PHE A 58 -10.88 15.65 -11.96
N ARG A 59 -10.35 15.93 -10.76
CA ARG A 59 -11.15 15.92 -9.53
C ARG A 59 -12.25 16.98 -9.54
N LYS A 60 -11.91 18.21 -9.95
CA LYS A 60 -12.86 19.34 -10.01
C LYS A 60 -14.05 19.06 -10.95
N ASN A 61 -13.80 18.34 -12.04
CA ASN A 61 -14.82 18.05 -13.07
C ASN A 61 -15.36 16.61 -13.01
N TYR A 62 -15.06 15.86 -11.94
CA TYR A 62 -15.49 14.48 -11.74
C TYR A 62 -15.12 13.51 -12.87
N LEU A 63 -13.95 13.73 -13.49
CA LEU A 63 -13.47 12.94 -14.62
C LEU A 63 -12.61 11.75 -14.18
N GLY A 64 -12.67 10.70 -14.98
CA GLY A 64 -11.79 9.54 -14.96
C GLY A 64 -11.12 9.36 -16.34
N ILE A 65 -10.11 8.49 -16.39
CA ILE A 65 -9.43 8.10 -17.63
C ILE A 65 -9.31 6.57 -17.66
N LEU A 66 -9.67 5.98 -18.79
CA LEU A 66 -9.56 4.53 -19.03
C LEU A 66 -8.70 4.27 -20.27
N PRO A 67 -7.75 3.33 -20.21
CA PRO A 67 -7.09 2.84 -21.41
C PRO A 67 -8.10 2.01 -22.23
N ILE A 68 -8.21 2.34 -23.51
CA ILE A 68 -9.11 1.65 -24.46
C ILE A 68 -8.35 0.88 -25.54
N ASP A 69 -7.10 1.25 -25.82
CA ASP A 69 -6.19 0.53 -26.72
C ASP A 69 -4.74 0.83 -26.29
N ASN A 70 -3.77 0.16 -26.89
CA ASN A 70 -2.36 0.43 -26.69
C ASN A 70 -2.00 1.86 -27.12
N GLY A 71 -1.84 2.73 -26.12
CA GLY A 71 -1.54 4.14 -26.33
C GLY A 71 -2.77 5.00 -26.63
N GLU A 72 -3.98 4.53 -26.37
CA GLU A 72 -5.21 5.32 -26.46
C GLU A 72 -6.01 5.26 -25.16
N TYR A 73 -6.54 6.40 -24.76
CA TYR A 73 -7.31 6.57 -23.54
C TYR A 73 -8.61 7.30 -23.84
N LEU A 74 -9.62 7.01 -23.03
CA LEU A 74 -10.89 7.72 -23.01
C LEU A 74 -11.02 8.49 -21.70
N ILE A 75 -11.34 9.77 -21.80
CA ILE A 75 -11.64 10.65 -20.67
C ILE A 75 -13.14 10.90 -20.66
N GLY A 76 -13.75 10.76 -19.49
CA GLY A 76 -15.18 11.01 -19.30
C GLY A 76 -15.51 11.04 -17.82
N LYS A 77 -16.77 11.33 -17.49
CA LYS A 77 -17.25 11.27 -16.11
C LYS A 77 -17.48 9.81 -15.72
N PHE A 78 -16.42 9.09 -15.37
CA PHE A 78 -16.51 7.66 -15.05
C PHE A 78 -16.34 7.40 -13.54
N ASN A 79 -17.18 6.54 -12.96
CA ASN A 79 -16.97 6.04 -11.61
C ASN A 79 -15.98 4.87 -11.63
N LEU A 80 -14.69 5.16 -11.46
CA LEU A 80 -13.63 4.17 -11.70
C LEU A 80 -13.09 3.45 -10.46
N TYR A 81 -13.51 3.87 -9.27
CA TYR A 81 -12.81 3.54 -8.03
C TYR A 81 -13.75 2.89 -7.02
N GLU A 82 -13.23 1.94 -6.25
CA GLU A 82 -13.94 1.29 -5.15
C GLU A 82 -13.27 1.65 -3.84
N LYS A 83 -14.06 1.90 -2.79
CA LYS A 83 -13.49 2.15 -1.46
C LYS A 83 -13.02 0.83 -0.88
N VAL A 84 -11.88 0.85 -0.19
CA VAL A 84 -11.46 -0.29 0.62
C VAL A 84 -12.18 -0.17 1.96
N PRO A 85 -13.07 -1.10 2.34
CA PRO A 85 -13.72 -1.07 3.64
C PRO A 85 -12.66 -1.13 4.75
N LYS A 86 -12.80 -0.30 5.77
CA LYS A 86 -11.89 -0.31 6.93
C LYS A 86 -12.70 -0.70 8.15
N ASP A 87 -12.35 -1.83 8.75
CA ASP A 87 -12.85 -2.20 10.06
C ASP A 87 -11.71 -2.09 11.09
N PRO A 88 -11.71 -1.05 11.95
CA PRO A 88 -10.69 -0.88 12.97
C PRO A 88 -10.76 -1.94 14.07
N ASN A 89 -11.87 -2.68 14.17
CA ASN A 89 -12.09 -3.71 15.19
C ASN A 89 -11.81 -5.13 14.66
N LEU A 90 -11.40 -5.26 13.39
CA LEU A 90 -11.10 -6.57 12.82
C LEU A 90 -9.90 -7.18 13.53
N MET A 91 -10.13 -8.35 14.13
CA MET A 91 -9.09 -9.10 14.80
C MET A 91 -8.44 -10.09 13.82
N PRO A 92 -7.12 -10.03 13.60
CA PRO A 92 -6.46 -10.90 12.64
C PRO A 92 -6.40 -12.34 13.14
N VAL A 93 -6.71 -13.28 12.24
CA VAL A 93 -6.61 -14.72 12.48
C VAL A 93 -5.14 -15.14 12.46
N GLU A 94 -4.73 -15.92 13.47
CA GLU A 94 -3.37 -16.46 13.53
C GLU A 94 -3.21 -17.70 12.66
N VAL A 95 -2.14 -17.73 11.87
CA VAL A 95 -1.71 -18.89 11.08
C VAL A 95 -0.25 -19.19 11.32
N ASP A 96 0.14 -20.45 11.14
CA ASP A 96 1.52 -20.90 11.25
C ASP A 96 2.16 -20.97 9.86
N LEU A 97 3.41 -20.51 9.74
CA LEU A 97 4.26 -20.79 8.58
C LEU A 97 5.04 -22.09 8.83
N PRO A 98 5.16 -23.00 7.84
CA PRO A 98 5.94 -24.23 8.03
C PRO A 98 7.41 -23.95 8.38
N GLU A 99 7.90 -24.56 9.47
CA GLU A 99 9.24 -24.27 10.04
C GLU A 99 10.41 -24.79 9.18
N TYR A 100 10.15 -25.71 8.25
CA TYR A 100 11.18 -26.27 7.37
C TYR A 100 11.53 -25.36 6.18
N LEU A 101 10.84 -24.23 6.01
CA LEU A 101 11.08 -23.30 4.90
C LEU A 101 12.27 -22.40 5.21
N GLU A 102 13.35 -22.55 4.44
CA GLU A 102 14.58 -21.75 4.58
C GLU A 102 14.66 -20.58 3.60
N SER A 103 13.92 -20.64 2.48
CA SER A 103 13.96 -19.63 1.41
C SER A 103 13.07 -18.41 1.66
N ILE A 104 12.29 -18.43 2.74
CA ILE A 104 11.34 -17.38 3.09
C ILE A 104 11.68 -16.84 4.46
N ASP A 105 11.86 -15.52 4.50
CA ASP A 105 12.02 -14.78 5.73
C ASP A 105 10.71 -14.07 6.07
N PRO A 106 9.86 -14.62 6.97
CA PRO A 106 8.62 -13.98 7.38
C PRO A 106 8.85 -12.63 8.08
N ASP A 107 10.05 -12.41 8.61
CA ASP A 107 10.42 -11.16 9.25
C ASP A 107 10.87 -10.10 8.24
N ASN A 108 11.10 -10.45 6.98
CA ASN A 108 11.56 -9.53 5.93
C ASN A 108 10.71 -9.56 4.65
N ILE A 109 9.45 -9.16 4.78
CA ILE A 109 8.50 -9.11 3.66
C ILE A 109 8.43 -7.69 3.11
N TYR A 110 9.20 -7.41 2.06
CA TYR A 110 9.28 -6.07 1.45
C TYR A 110 8.56 -5.96 0.09
N SER A 111 8.20 -7.07 -0.55
CA SER A 111 7.51 -7.11 -1.85
C SER A 111 6.12 -7.72 -1.75
N GLU A 112 5.26 -7.34 -2.70
CA GLU A 112 3.91 -7.89 -2.88
C GLU A 112 3.97 -9.41 -3.14
N SER A 113 4.91 -9.85 -3.99
CA SER A 113 5.12 -11.27 -4.29
C SER A 113 5.57 -12.08 -3.06
N ASN A 114 6.46 -11.54 -2.23
CA ASN A 114 6.88 -12.23 -1.00
C ASN A 114 5.71 -12.38 -0.03
N ALA A 115 4.86 -11.35 0.09
CA ALA A 115 3.69 -11.40 0.94
C ALA A 115 2.68 -12.46 0.45
N LEU A 116 2.46 -12.56 -0.86
CA LEU A 116 1.60 -13.59 -1.46
C LEU A 116 2.17 -15.01 -1.26
N ASN A 117 3.48 -15.21 -1.40
CA ASN A 117 4.12 -16.50 -1.14
C ASN A 117 3.90 -16.95 0.31
N VAL A 118 4.08 -16.05 1.27
CA VAL A 118 3.82 -16.34 2.69
C VAL A 118 2.34 -16.65 2.92
N ALA A 119 1.43 -15.88 2.32
CA ALA A 119 0.00 -16.12 2.41
C ALA A 119 -0.42 -17.49 1.85
N LEU A 120 0.19 -17.91 0.74
CA LEU A 120 -0.02 -19.24 0.16
C LEU A 120 0.48 -20.34 1.10
N LEU A 121 1.74 -20.24 1.55
CA LEU A 121 2.43 -21.32 2.28
C LEU A 121 1.96 -21.47 3.73
N SER A 122 1.48 -20.39 4.36
CA SER A 122 0.79 -20.45 5.66
C SER A 122 -0.66 -20.92 5.56
N GLY A 123 -1.16 -21.12 4.34
CA GLY A 123 -2.53 -21.58 4.09
C GLY A 123 -3.60 -20.49 4.26
N MET A 124 -3.25 -19.20 4.35
CA MET A 124 -4.23 -18.10 4.45
C MET A 124 -5.22 -18.14 3.28
N ILE A 125 -4.72 -18.29 2.04
CA ILE A 125 -5.56 -18.34 0.84
C ILE A 125 -6.43 -19.60 0.86
N ARG A 126 -5.88 -20.76 1.25
CA ARG A 126 -6.66 -22.00 1.38
C ARG A 126 -7.77 -21.86 2.41
N ASN A 127 -7.47 -21.28 3.57
CA ASN A 127 -8.43 -21.07 4.66
C ASN A 127 -9.54 -20.10 4.25
N LEU A 128 -9.19 -19.04 3.52
CA LEU A 128 -10.14 -18.08 2.96
C LEU A 128 -11.12 -18.75 1.99
N ILE A 129 -10.62 -19.64 1.11
CA ILE A 129 -11.41 -20.22 0.03
C ILE A 129 -12.19 -21.46 0.45
N GLY A 130 -11.67 -22.21 1.44
CA GLY A 130 -12.23 -23.47 1.93
C GLY A 130 -11.95 -24.68 1.02
N GLU A 131 -11.02 -24.56 0.06
CA GLU A 131 -10.65 -25.62 -0.88
C GLU A 131 -9.13 -25.67 -1.04
N ASP A 132 -8.57 -26.87 -1.26
CA ASP A 132 -7.19 -27.00 -1.73
C ASP A 132 -7.01 -26.35 -3.10
N LEU A 133 -5.85 -25.72 -3.30
CA LEU A 133 -5.56 -24.88 -4.46
C LEU A 133 -4.09 -24.97 -4.85
N HIS A 134 -3.81 -24.61 -6.11
CA HIS A 134 -2.47 -24.48 -6.65
C HIS A 134 -2.30 -23.09 -7.26
N GLU A 135 -1.09 -22.55 -7.22
CA GLU A 135 -0.76 -21.36 -8.01
C GLU A 135 -0.69 -21.75 -9.49
N THR A 136 -1.42 -21.02 -10.34
CA THR A 136 -1.55 -21.35 -11.77
C THR A 136 -1.33 -20.16 -12.69
N ILE A 137 -1.45 -18.92 -12.18
CA ILE A 137 -1.41 -17.71 -13.00
C ILE A 137 -0.64 -16.62 -12.26
N SER A 138 0.31 -15.98 -12.94
CA SER A 138 0.93 -14.74 -12.49
C SER A 138 1.50 -13.95 -13.66
N GLY A 139 1.68 -12.65 -13.45
CA GLY A 139 2.33 -11.74 -14.40
C GLY A 139 1.41 -11.15 -15.46
N ARG A 140 2.04 -10.63 -16.52
CA ARG A 140 1.40 -9.81 -17.55
C ARG A 140 0.89 -10.66 -18.71
N MET A 141 -0.32 -10.35 -19.17
CA MET A 141 -0.90 -10.95 -20.37
C MET A 141 -1.76 -9.95 -21.12
N ARG A 142 -2.20 -10.33 -22.32
CA ARG A 142 -3.12 -9.53 -23.13
C ARG A 142 -4.47 -10.21 -23.20
N ALA A 143 -5.51 -9.45 -22.87
CA ALA A 143 -6.87 -9.92 -23.01
C ALA A 143 -7.32 -9.94 -24.48
N ASN A 144 -8.45 -10.60 -24.75
CA ASN A 144 -9.21 -10.38 -25.98
C ASN A 144 -9.94 -9.04 -25.89
N ASP A 145 -10.52 -8.60 -27.00
CA ASP A 145 -11.39 -7.43 -27.02
C ASP A 145 -12.66 -7.73 -26.21
N PHE A 146 -13.12 -6.76 -25.44
CA PHE A 146 -14.39 -6.84 -24.74
C PHE A 146 -14.99 -5.45 -24.54
N ASP A 147 -16.29 -5.42 -24.31
CA ASP A 147 -17.04 -4.21 -23.97
C ASP A 147 -17.64 -4.30 -22.57
N PHE A 148 -17.92 -3.13 -21.99
CA PHE A 148 -18.64 -2.99 -20.73
C PHE A 148 -19.31 -1.63 -20.61
N ILE A 149 -20.29 -1.56 -19.73
CA ILE A 149 -20.92 -0.32 -19.29
C ILE A 149 -20.14 0.21 -18.08
N VAL A 150 -19.86 1.51 -18.08
CA VAL A 150 -19.37 2.24 -16.90
C VAL A 150 -20.37 3.34 -16.56
N HIS A 151 -20.77 3.41 -15.29
CA HIS A 151 -21.64 4.46 -14.78
C HIS A 151 -20.85 5.74 -14.51
N GLY A 152 -21.48 6.86 -14.85
CA GLY A 152 -20.94 8.17 -14.57
C GLY A 152 -21.44 8.79 -13.28
N SER A 153 -20.70 9.80 -12.81
CA SER A 153 -21.05 10.55 -11.61
C SER A 153 -22.31 11.43 -11.78
N ASP A 154 -22.75 11.63 -13.01
CA ASP A 154 -23.97 12.33 -13.41
C ASP A 154 -25.11 11.38 -13.80
N ASN A 155 -25.03 10.11 -13.40
CA ASN A 155 -25.97 9.03 -13.74
C ASN A 155 -26.05 8.71 -15.25
N ILE A 156 -25.13 9.23 -16.07
CA ILE A 156 -25.02 8.86 -17.48
C ILE A 156 -24.03 7.71 -17.60
N SER A 157 -24.47 6.62 -18.23
CA SER A 157 -23.63 5.45 -18.46
C SER A 157 -23.02 5.48 -19.85
N GLN A 158 -21.78 4.98 -19.97
CA GLN A 158 -21.05 4.94 -21.23
C GLN A 158 -20.65 3.49 -21.55
N ILE A 159 -20.76 3.10 -22.83
CA ILE A 159 -20.24 1.81 -23.30
C ILE A 159 -18.77 2.02 -23.67
N ILE A 160 -17.90 1.25 -23.03
CA ILE A 160 -16.46 1.27 -23.24
C ILE A 160 -16.08 0.02 -24.04
N ASN A 161 -15.38 0.22 -25.15
CA ASN A 161 -14.83 -0.85 -25.95
C ASN A 161 -13.31 -0.87 -25.71
N VAL A 162 -12.79 -1.96 -25.18
CA VAL A 162 -11.36 -2.11 -24.94
C VAL A 162 -10.76 -3.12 -25.91
N LYS A 163 -9.65 -2.73 -26.53
CA LYS A 163 -8.91 -3.55 -27.50
C LYS A 163 -7.66 -4.12 -26.87
N LYS A 164 -7.62 -5.45 -26.80
CA LYS A 164 -6.52 -6.27 -26.25
C LYS A 164 -5.82 -5.64 -25.05
N PRO A 165 -6.54 -5.24 -23.98
CA PRO A 165 -5.91 -4.53 -22.88
C PRO A 165 -4.84 -5.42 -22.24
N GLN A 166 -3.74 -4.80 -21.83
CA GLN A 166 -2.75 -5.47 -21.00
C GLN A 166 -3.31 -5.60 -19.59
N ILE A 167 -3.29 -6.81 -19.06
CA ILE A 167 -3.67 -7.13 -17.69
C ILE A 167 -2.45 -7.68 -16.96
N GLU A 168 -2.40 -7.45 -15.65
CA GLU A 168 -1.36 -7.93 -14.74
C GLU A 168 -2.09 -8.60 -13.58
N ILE A 169 -1.64 -9.79 -13.18
CA ILE A 169 -2.20 -10.56 -12.07
C ILE A 169 -1.03 -10.86 -11.13
N ASP A 170 -1.10 -10.37 -9.90
CA ASP A 170 -0.01 -10.53 -8.92
C ASP A 170 0.02 -11.95 -8.36
N GLY A 171 -1.15 -12.55 -8.11
CA GLY A 171 -1.29 -13.94 -7.72
C GLY A 171 -2.60 -14.53 -8.21
N GLY A 172 -2.53 -15.68 -8.89
CA GLY A 172 -3.68 -16.39 -9.41
C GLY A 172 -3.64 -17.86 -9.03
N TYR A 173 -4.67 -18.29 -8.33
CA TYR A 173 -4.74 -19.61 -7.72
C TYR A 173 -5.99 -20.35 -8.18
N GLU A 174 -5.88 -21.65 -8.37
CA GLU A 174 -6.95 -22.45 -8.89
C GLU A 174 -7.23 -23.64 -7.97
N SER A 175 -8.50 -23.76 -7.57
CA SER A 175 -9.03 -24.91 -6.83
C SER A 175 -9.86 -25.79 -7.75
N LYS A 176 -10.53 -26.80 -7.19
CA LYS A 176 -11.47 -27.64 -7.93
C LYS A 176 -12.61 -26.82 -8.55
N ASN A 177 -13.19 -25.88 -7.80
CA ASN A 177 -14.39 -25.16 -8.23
C ASN A 177 -14.19 -23.66 -8.49
N LYS A 178 -13.07 -23.10 -8.03
CA LYS A 178 -12.84 -21.65 -8.01
C LYS A 178 -11.52 -21.26 -8.68
N LEU A 179 -11.52 -20.07 -9.29
CA LEU A 179 -10.35 -19.37 -9.77
C LEU A 179 -10.20 -18.07 -8.98
N ILE A 180 -9.13 -17.94 -8.22
CA ILE A 180 -8.85 -16.80 -7.35
C ILE A 180 -7.89 -15.87 -8.08
N LEU A 181 -8.24 -14.60 -8.16
CA LEU A 181 -7.42 -13.57 -8.81
C LEU A 181 -7.12 -12.46 -7.81
N ILE A 182 -5.84 -12.31 -7.47
CA ILE A 182 -5.40 -11.38 -6.43
C ILE A 182 -4.61 -10.22 -7.06
N GLU A 183 -5.05 -8.99 -6.75
CA GLU A 183 -4.25 -7.76 -6.88
C GLU A 183 -3.65 -7.45 -5.51
N ALA A 184 -2.33 -7.37 -5.42
CA ALA A 184 -1.60 -7.18 -4.17
C ALA A 184 -1.09 -5.74 -4.02
N LYS A 185 -1.10 -5.23 -2.79
CA LYS A 185 -0.48 -3.95 -2.43
C LYS A 185 0.32 -4.06 -1.14
N ASN A 186 1.54 -3.53 -1.13
CA ASN A 186 2.32 -3.34 0.12
C ASN A 186 1.97 -2.03 0.86
N THR A 187 0.75 -1.55 0.65
CA THR A 187 0.18 -0.35 1.26
C THR A 187 -1.25 -0.62 1.69
N ASP A 188 -1.80 0.31 2.44
CA ASP A 188 -3.18 0.25 2.91
C ASP A 188 -3.96 1.45 2.35
N PRO A 189 -4.40 1.40 1.08
CA PRO A 189 -5.06 2.52 0.42
C PRO A 189 -6.53 2.66 0.88
N ASP A 190 -7.06 3.88 0.77
CA ASP A 190 -8.47 4.20 1.04
C ASP A 190 -9.40 3.75 -0.10
N ASP A 191 -8.88 3.72 -1.32
CA ASP A 191 -9.56 3.24 -2.52
C ASP A 191 -8.56 2.73 -3.57
N PHE A 192 -9.08 1.93 -4.50
CA PHE A 192 -8.33 1.40 -5.64
C PHE A 192 -9.15 1.55 -6.93
N ILE A 193 -8.47 1.47 -8.08
CA ILE A 193 -9.13 1.50 -9.38
C ILE A 193 -9.71 0.11 -9.70
N ILE A 194 -11.03 0.04 -9.89
CA ILE A 194 -11.78 -1.23 -10.06
C ILE A 194 -11.21 -2.11 -11.18
N ARG A 195 -10.65 -1.49 -12.23
CA ARG A 195 -10.00 -2.15 -13.37
C ARG A 195 -8.98 -3.22 -12.96
N GLN A 196 -8.23 -2.99 -11.88
CA GLN A 196 -7.23 -3.95 -11.38
C GLN A 196 -7.84 -5.32 -11.07
N LEU A 197 -9.09 -5.37 -10.60
CA LEU A 197 -9.83 -6.61 -10.41
C LEU A 197 -10.70 -6.97 -11.63
N TYR A 198 -11.35 -5.97 -12.22
CA TYR A 198 -12.35 -6.19 -13.27
C TYR A 198 -11.76 -6.74 -14.57
N TYR A 199 -10.61 -6.24 -15.04
CA TYR A 199 -10.05 -6.70 -16.31
C TYR A 199 -9.55 -8.15 -16.24
N PRO A 200 -8.80 -8.57 -15.18
CA PRO A 200 -8.51 -9.98 -14.96
C PRO A 200 -9.77 -10.84 -14.86
N TYR A 201 -10.78 -10.40 -14.11
CA TYR A 201 -12.07 -11.08 -14.00
C TYR A 201 -12.69 -11.32 -15.39
N ARG A 202 -12.90 -10.26 -16.19
CA ARG A 202 -13.47 -10.34 -17.54
C ARG A 202 -12.73 -11.29 -18.45
N PHE A 203 -11.41 -11.23 -18.44
CA PHE A 203 -10.58 -12.08 -19.27
C PHE A 203 -10.77 -13.56 -18.95
N TRP A 204 -10.80 -13.90 -17.66
CA TRP A 204 -10.92 -15.29 -17.23
C TRP A 204 -12.35 -15.82 -17.30
N THR A 205 -13.37 -14.98 -17.12
CA THR A 205 -14.78 -15.39 -17.31
C THR A 205 -15.03 -15.95 -18.72
N MET A 206 -14.29 -15.47 -19.72
CA MET A 206 -14.37 -15.96 -21.10
C MET A 206 -13.59 -17.27 -21.35
N LYS A 207 -12.82 -17.75 -20.38
CA LYS A 207 -11.85 -18.86 -20.55
C LYS A 207 -12.09 -20.05 -19.62
N VAL A 208 -12.74 -19.85 -18.50
CA VAL A 208 -13.01 -20.89 -17.51
C VAL A 208 -14.48 -20.96 -17.16
N ASN A 209 -14.93 -22.16 -16.77
CA ASN A 209 -16.28 -22.39 -16.26
C ASN A 209 -16.36 -22.35 -14.72
N LYS A 210 -15.24 -22.09 -14.05
CA LYS A 210 -15.13 -22.02 -12.58
C LYS A 210 -15.64 -20.68 -12.08
N SER A 211 -16.12 -20.65 -10.85
CA SER A 211 -16.44 -19.38 -10.19
C SER A 211 -15.16 -18.57 -9.98
N ILE A 212 -15.17 -17.30 -10.37
CA ILE A 212 -14.01 -16.43 -10.21
C ILE A 212 -14.16 -15.62 -8.93
N VAL A 213 -13.09 -15.53 -8.13
CA VAL A 213 -13.05 -14.81 -6.86
C VAL A 213 -11.97 -13.71 -6.96
N PRO A 214 -12.36 -12.48 -7.34
CA PRO A 214 -11.49 -11.32 -7.28
C PRO A 214 -11.18 -10.92 -5.84
N ILE A 215 -9.91 -10.67 -5.55
CA ILE A 215 -9.44 -10.28 -4.23
C ILE A 215 -8.50 -9.10 -4.35
N PHE A 216 -8.78 -8.04 -3.58
CA PHE A 216 -7.78 -7.03 -3.29
C PHE A 216 -7.04 -7.43 -2.02
N PHE A 217 -5.72 -7.55 -2.09
CA PHE A 217 -4.88 -8.01 -0.99
C PHE A 217 -3.95 -6.89 -0.55
N THR A 218 -3.86 -6.66 0.76
CA THR A 218 -2.88 -5.73 1.31
C THR A 218 -1.98 -6.37 2.35
N TYR A 219 -0.69 -6.09 2.28
CA TYR A 219 0.27 -6.42 3.32
C TYR A 219 0.84 -5.15 3.95
N LYS A 220 0.62 -4.98 5.25
CA LYS A 220 1.14 -3.83 6.01
C LYS A 220 1.37 -4.18 7.48
N ASN A 221 2.59 -3.91 7.97
CA ASN A 221 2.97 -4.07 9.39
C ASN A 221 2.58 -5.44 9.98
N GLY A 222 2.80 -6.53 9.22
CA GLY A 222 2.52 -7.91 9.63
C GLY A 222 1.07 -8.37 9.45
N LEU A 223 0.18 -7.52 8.94
CA LEU A 223 -1.19 -7.90 8.58
C LEU A 223 -1.30 -8.26 7.10
N TYR A 224 -2.08 -9.30 6.84
CA TYR A 224 -2.42 -9.83 5.54
C TYR A 224 -3.93 -9.71 5.38
N ASP A 225 -4.37 -8.62 4.77
CA ASP A 225 -5.79 -8.33 4.60
C ASP A 225 -6.27 -8.78 3.23
N PHE A 226 -7.34 -9.57 3.23
CA PHE A 226 -8.03 -10.05 2.04
C PHE A 226 -9.39 -9.38 1.97
N TYR A 227 -9.60 -8.54 0.96
CA TYR A 227 -10.88 -7.95 0.64
C TYR A 227 -11.46 -8.71 -0.54
N VAL A 228 -12.46 -9.55 -0.28
CA VAL A 228 -13.10 -10.41 -1.27
C VAL A 228 -14.21 -9.63 -1.96
N TYR A 229 -14.25 -9.72 -3.28
CA TYR A 229 -15.26 -9.05 -4.11
C TYR A 229 -15.96 -10.05 -5.03
N GLU A 230 -17.12 -9.66 -5.53
CA GLU A 230 -17.79 -10.26 -6.68
C GLU A 230 -18.18 -9.18 -7.69
N PHE A 231 -18.46 -9.58 -8.93
CA PHE A 231 -19.12 -8.72 -9.92
C PHE A 231 -20.49 -9.31 -10.23
N GLU A 232 -21.56 -8.63 -9.79
CA GLU A 232 -22.93 -9.14 -9.97
C GLU A 232 -23.34 -9.21 -11.45
N ASN A 233 -22.73 -8.38 -12.31
CA ASN A 233 -22.95 -8.40 -13.75
C ASN A 233 -21.63 -8.21 -14.50
N GLU A 234 -21.22 -9.24 -15.25
CA GLU A 234 -19.97 -9.20 -16.00
C GLU A 234 -19.85 -8.03 -16.98
N LYS A 235 -20.94 -7.49 -17.53
CA LYS A 235 -20.88 -6.37 -18.49
C LYS A 235 -20.99 -5.00 -17.83
N ASP A 236 -21.09 -4.95 -16.51
CA ASP A 236 -21.19 -3.72 -15.74
C ASP A 236 -19.94 -3.54 -14.87
N TYR A 237 -19.11 -2.55 -15.20
CA TYR A 237 -17.89 -2.21 -14.49
C TYR A 237 -18.13 -1.84 -13.02
N ASN A 238 -19.31 -1.28 -12.73
CA ASN A 238 -19.67 -0.78 -11.41
C ASN A 238 -20.49 -1.79 -10.59
N SER A 239 -20.71 -3.00 -11.11
CA SER A 239 -21.34 -4.12 -10.38
C SER A 239 -20.41 -4.79 -9.36
N ILE A 240 -19.21 -4.22 -9.12
CA ILE A 240 -18.32 -4.68 -8.07
C ILE A 240 -19.01 -4.58 -6.72
N LYS A 241 -18.94 -5.64 -5.94
CA LYS A 241 -19.55 -5.72 -4.62
C LYS A 241 -18.59 -6.36 -3.65
N PHE A 242 -18.40 -5.68 -2.52
CA PHE A 242 -17.63 -6.20 -1.41
C PHE A 242 -18.40 -7.32 -0.71
N ILE A 243 -17.73 -8.44 -0.47
CA ILE A 243 -18.30 -9.62 0.17
C ILE A 243 -17.86 -9.73 1.62
N GLU A 244 -16.54 -9.79 1.83
CA GLU A 244 -15.98 -9.95 3.17
C GLU A 244 -14.54 -9.43 3.24
N HIS A 245 -14.11 -9.13 4.46
CA HIS A 245 -12.75 -8.76 4.81
C HIS A 245 -12.26 -9.70 5.89
N ILE A 246 -11.18 -10.42 5.60
CA ILE A 246 -10.50 -11.27 6.57
C ILE A 246 -9.05 -10.82 6.67
N SER A 247 -8.57 -10.65 7.90
CA SER A 247 -7.19 -10.30 8.18
C SER A 247 -6.48 -11.48 8.82
N TYR A 248 -5.25 -11.73 8.41
CA TYR A 248 -4.38 -12.74 9.02
C TYR A 248 -3.10 -12.11 9.56
N LYS A 249 -2.49 -12.80 10.52
CA LYS A 249 -1.12 -12.55 10.98
C LYS A 249 -0.39 -13.88 11.21
N LEU A 250 0.93 -13.85 11.11
CA LEU A 250 1.75 -15.00 11.45
C LEU A 250 1.82 -15.18 12.97
N ARG A 251 1.75 -16.44 13.41
CA ARG A 251 2.06 -16.80 14.78
C ARG A 251 3.57 -16.98 14.95
N TYR A 252 4.12 -16.29 15.94
CA TYR A 252 5.50 -16.45 16.36
C TYR A 252 5.59 -17.34 17.59
N LYS A 253 6.16 -18.54 17.43
CA LYS A 253 6.28 -19.53 18.51
C LYS A 253 7.39 -19.18 19.51
N ASN A 254 8.52 -18.69 19.00
CA ASN A 254 9.61 -18.18 19.83
C ASN A 254 9.46 -16.67 19.93
N LEU A 255 8.94 -16.23 21.07
CA LEU A 255 8.71 -14.83 21.36
C LEU A 255 10.01 -14.24 21.87
N GLU A 256 10.49 -13.21 21.17
CA GLU A 256 11.66 -12.51 21.60
C GLU A 256 11.32 -11.52 22.72
N ILE A 257 12.22 -11.37 23.69
CA ILE A 257 11.94 -10.63 24.92
C ILE A 257 12.81 -9.38 24.99
N ILE A 258 12.17 -8.22 24.93
CA ILE A 258 12.73 -6.97 25.42
C ILE A 258 12.51 -6.92 26.93
N LYS A 259 13.59 -6.80 27.70
CA LYS A 259 13.47 -6.62 29.16
C LYS A 259 13.00 -5.21 29.46
N ARG A 260 11.89 -5.04 30.18
CA ARG A 260 11.33 -3.73 30.48
C ARG A 260 12.30 -2.85 31.26
N GLU A 261 13.10 -3.45 32.15
CA GLU A 261 14.13 -2.74 32.91
C GLU A 261 15.24 -2.12 32.02
N ASN A 262 15.43 -2.63 30.80
CA ASN A 262 16.41 -2.10 29.86
C ASN A 262 15.86 -0.92 29.02
N LEU A 263 14.54 -0.69 29.05
CA LEU A 263 13.90 0.40 28.32
C LEU A 263 14.03 1.72 29.10
N ILE A 264 15.16 2.39 28.91
CA ILE A 264 15.36 3.76 29.39
C ILE A 264 14.66 4.71 28.42
N VAL A 265 13.54 5.28 28.87
CA VAL A 265 12.80 6.29 28.10
C VAL A 265 13.67 7.51 27.91
N ILE A 266 13.79 7.96 26.66
CA ILE A 266 14.57 9.16 26.30
C ILE A 266 13.63 10.35 26.08
N ASP A 267 14.15 11.55 26.33
CA ASP A 267 13.48 12.77 25.91
C ASP A 267 13.53 12.91 24.39
N GLU A 268 12.46 13.43 23.81
CA GLU A 268 12.36 13.62 22.36
C GLU A 268 13.31 14.73 21.88
N ASP A 269 14.11 14.43 20.85
CA ASP A 269 14.98 15.42 20.23
C ASP A 269 14.16 16.45 19.44
N MET A 270 14.01 17.64 20.01
CA MET A 270 13.26 18.74 19.41
C MET A 270 13.90 19.33 18.15
N SER A 271 15.13 18.93 17.79
CA SER A 271 15.77 19.30 16.53
C SER A 271 15.32 18.41 15.35
N ILE A 272 14.78 17.23 15.64
CA ILE A 272 14.31 16.28 14.63
C ILE A 272 12.77 16.28 14.61
N PRO A 273 12.12 16.45 13.44
CA PRO A 273 10.66 16.34 13.36
C PRO A 273 10.18 14.94 13.73
N PHE A 274 9.09 14.84 14.49
CA PHE A 274 8.44 13.57 14.80
C PHE A 274 8.10 12.81 13.49
N PRO A 275 8.26 11.47 13.43
CA PRO A 275 8.30 10.71 12.18
C PRO A 275 6.96 10.63 11.44
N GLN A 276 6.99 10.62 10.11
CA GLN A 276 5.82 10.42 9.23
C GLN A 276 6.02 9.24 8.28
N ALA A 277 6.06 8.04 8.84
CA ALA A 277 6.40 6.84 8.09
C ALA A 277 5.71 5.64 8.73
N ASP A 278 4.48 5.33 8.31
CA ASP A 278 3.61 4.36 8.98
C ASP A 278 3.93 2.89 8.72
N SER A 279 4.88 2.59 7.83
CA SER A 279 5.35 1.23 7.58
C SER A 279 6.75 1.01 8.13
N PHE A 280 6.88 0.32 9.26
CA PHE A 280 8.21 0.05 9.79
C PHE A 280 9.02 -0.90 8.89
N THR A 281 8.34 -1.79 8.17
CA THR A 281 8.94 -2.68 7.16
C THR A 281 9.68 -1.90 6.06
N ARG A 282 9.14 -0.75 5.62
CA ARG A 282 9.84 0.12 4.65
C ARG A 282 11.09 0.78 5.27
N ILE A 283 11.09 1.08 6.57
CA ILE A 283 12.28 1.56 7.28
C ILE A 283 13.34 0.45 7.31
N LYS A 284 12.97 -0.79 7.63
CA LYS A 284 13.90 -1.94 7.56
C LYS A 284 14.53 -2.09 6.18
N GLY A 285 13.72 -2.04 5.12
CA GLY A 285 14.25 -2.10 3.74
C GLY A 285 15.24 -0.97 3.43
N ILE A 286 15.02 0.24 3.98
CA ILE A 286 15.98 1.34 3.84
C ILE A 286 17.27 1.04 4.58
N LEU A 287 17.21 0.48 5.79
CA LEU A 287 18.40 0.10 6.55
C LEU A 287 19.20 -1.02 5.85
N ASP A 288 18.52 -1.98 5.24
CA ASP A 288 19.12 -3.05 4.43
C ASP A 288 19.80 -2.48 3.18
N HIS A 289 19.17 -1.51 2.50
CA HIS A 289 19.80 -0.87 1.35
C HIS A 289 21.03 -0.03 1.75
N LEU A 290 20.92 0.69 2.87
CA LEU A 290 22.00 1.54 3.39
C LEU A 290 23.18 0.75 3.96
N SER A 291 23.05 -0.54 4.27
CA SER A 291 24.23 -1.35 4.64
C SER A 291 25.15 -1.62 3.47
N ASP A 292 24.63 -1.59 2.25
CA ASP A 292 25.41 -1.84 1.03
C ASP A 292 25.96 -0.53 0.45
N LYS A 293 25.17 0.56 0.50
CA LYS A 293 25.51 1.81 -0.17
C LYS A 293 24.84 3.04 0.44
N ASP A 294 25.60 4.11 0.61
CA ASP A 294 25.07 5.43 0.94
C ASP A 294 24.15 5.96 -0.18
N CYS A 295 23.03 6.55 0.22
CA CYS A 295 21.98 6.89 -0.72
C CYS A 295 21.51 8.35 -0.58
N THR A 296 20.93 8.88 -1.63
CA THR A 296 20.17 10.14 -1.58
C THR A 296 18.69 9.85 -1.32
N ALA A 297 17.93 10.90 -0.98
CA ALA A 297 16.47 10.78 -0.88
C ALA A 297 15.79 10.40 -2.21
N ASN A 298 16.43 10.68 -3.35
CA ASN A 298 15.92 10.28 -4.65
C ASN A 298 16.16 8.78 -4.91
N ASP A 299 17.31 8.25 -4.50
CA ASP A 299 17.62 6.81 -4.66
C ASP A 299 16.61 5.97 -3.86
N ILE A 300 16.29 6.36 -2.63
CA ILE A 300 15.22 5.70 -1.84
C ILE A 300 13.85 5.89 -2.50
N ALA A 301 13.59 7.06 -3.08
CA ALA A 301 12.31 7.28 -3.75
C ALA A 301 12.14 6.38 -4.97
N GLU A 302 13.21 6.13 -5.72
CA GLU A 302 13.20 5.22 -6.86
C GLU A 302 13.12 3.76 -6.41
N LEU A 303 13.92 3.35 -5.42
CA LEU A 303 13.98 1.97 -4.93
C LEU A 303 12.63 1.44 -4.43
N PHE A 304 11.87 2.29 -3.75
CA PHE A 304 10.58 1.90 -3.17
C PHE A 304 9.36 2.47 -3.93
N ASP A 305 9.56 3.01 -5.13
CA ASP A 305 8.52 3.69 -5.94
C ASP A 305 7.74 4.74 -5.13
N PHE A 306 8.45 5.47 -4.27
CA PHE A 306 7.90 6.56 -3.49
C PHE A 306 7.88 7.86 -4.29
N THR A 307 7.00 8.77 -3.87
CA THR A 307 7.23 10.18 -4.18
C THR A 307 8.53 10.65 -3.49
N PRO A 308 9.28 11.62 -4.06
CA PRO A 308 10.47 12.18 -3.41
C PRO A 308 10.23 12.65 -1.97
N ARG A 309 9.02 13.14 -1.69
CA ARG A 309 8.57 13.55 -0.36
C ARG A 309 8.44 12.37 0.61
N GLN A 310 7.88 11.25 0.16
CA GLN A 310 7.78 10.03 0.98
C GLN A 310 9.18 9.48 1.28
N GLY A 311 10.07 9.41 0.29
CA GLY A 311 11.48 9.01 0.52
C GLY A 311 12.16 9.84 1.61
N ALA A 312 11.98 11.17 1.55
CA ALA A 312 12.49 12.07 2.59
C ALA A 312 11.87 11.81 3.98
N TYR A 313 10.57 11.51 4.07
CA TYR A 313 9.92 11.21 5.35
C TYR A 313 10.39 9.90 5.98
N TYR A 314 10.58 8.85 5.19
CA TYR A 314 11.08 7.59 5.69
C TYR A 314 12.54 7.67 6.16
N LEU A 315 13.40 8.38 5.43
CA LEU A 315 14.77 8.69 5.87
C LEU A 315 14.78 9.54 7.14
N ALA A 316 13.92 10.55 7.24
CA ALA A 316 13.80 11.36 8.46
C ALA A 316 13.34 10.51 9.67
N ALA A 317 12.47 9.53 9.45
CA ALA A 317 12.04 8.61 10.49
C ALA A 317 13.15 7.66 10.96
N ALA A 318 13.97 7.15 10.04
CA ALA A 318 15.15 6.35 10.39
C ALA A 318 16.19 7.19 11.18
N ARG A 319 16.34 8.47 10.83
CA ARG A 319 17.16 9.44 11.58
C ARG A 319 16.61 9.72 12.98
N TYR A 320 15.29 9.84 13.12
CA TYR A 320 14.62 10.04 14.41
C TYR A 320 14.94 8.92 15.41
N LEU A 321 15.08 7.68 14.93
CA LEU A 321 15.50 6.54 15.75
C LEU A 321 17.02 6.46 16.00
N GLY A 322 17.81 7.42 15.49
CA GLY A 322 19.27 7.39 15.59
C GLY A 322 19.95 6.29 14.75
N LEU A 323 19.23 5.71 13.78
CA LEU A 323 19.73 4.61 12.94
C LEU A 323 20.43 5.10 11.67
N VAL A 324 20.06 6.29 11.21
CA VAL A 324 20.60 6.92 10.00
C VAL A 324 21.14 8.30 10.36
N GLU A 325 22.23 8.69 9.72
CA GLU A 325 22.76 10.04 9.74
C GLU A 325 22.81 10.61 8.32
N LYS A 326 22.89 11.95 8.23
CA LYS A 326 22.90 12.65 6.95
C LYS A 326 24.16 13.50 6.87
N GLU A 327 25.02 13.19 5.92
CA GLU A 327 26.20 13.97 5.59
C GLU A 327 26.03 14.57 4.19
N ASN A 328 25.99 15.91 4.10
CA ASN A 328 25.66 16.63 2.87
C ASN A 328 24.30 16.19 2.26
N LYS A 329 24.34 15.49 1.12
CA LYS A 329 23.16 14.98 0.40
C LYS A 329 22.98 13.46 0.56
N LEU A 330 23.94 12.78 1.20
CA LEU A 330 23.96 11.35 1.38
C LEU A 330 23.46 10.99 2.78
N TYR A 331 22.76 9.87 2.86
CA TYR A 331 22.33 9.23 4.07
C TYR A 331 23.12 7.94 4.23
N GLN A 332 23.57 7.68 5.45
CA GLN A 332 24.39 6.52 5.81
C GLN A 332 23.91 5.96 7.15
N LEU A 333 24.20 4.68 7.41
CA LEU A 333 23.91 4.07 8.71
C LEU A 333 24.79 4.67 9.80
N THR A 334 24.23 4.85 10.99
CA THR A 334 25.06 5.13 12.17
C THR A 334 25.89 3.90 12.55
N LYS A 335 26.96 4.09 13.32
CA LYS A 335 27.78 2.98 13.83
C LYS A 335 26.95 1.92 14.56
N ALA A 336 25.94 2.34 15.32
CA ALA A 336 25.02 1.43 16.02
C ALA A 336 24.19 0.62 15.02
N ALA A 337 23.58 1.26 14.02
CA ALA A 337 22.80 0.58 12.99
C ALA A 337 23.63 -0.40 12.16
N TYR A 338 24.89 -0.07 11.86
CA TYR A 338 25.78 -0.99 11.15
C TYR A 338 26.08 -2.27 11.95
N GLN A 339 26.16 -2.20 13.29
CA GLN A 339 26.29 -3.42 14.10
C GLN A 339 24.98 -4.21 14.15
N ILE A 340 23.84 -3.53 14.25
CA ILE A 340 22.50 -4.16 14.29
C ILE A 340 22.28 -5.02 13.03
N ASN A 341 22.73 -4.57 11.86
CA ASN A 341 22.56 -5.30 10.61
C ASN A 341 23.41 -6.58 10.49
N LYS A 342 24.35 -6.84 11.43
CA LYS A 342 25.13 -8.09 11.46
C LYS A 342 24.45 -9.22 12.23
N PHE A 343 23.43 -8.89 13.02
CA PHE A 343 22.71 -9.87 13.82
C PHE A 343 21.71 -10.66 12.97
N SER A 344 21.23 -11.77 13.52
CA SER A 344 20.10 -12.48 12.90
C SER A 344 18.88 -11.56 12.79
N VAL A 345 17.99 -11.84 11.83
CA VAL A 345 16.81 -11.01 11.59
C VAL A 345 15.94 -10.87 12.85
N LYS A 346 15.88 -11.92 13.67
CA LYS A 346 15.16 -11.94 14.94
C LYS A 346 15.78 -11.00 15.97
N GLU A 347 17.07 -11.15 16.27
CA GLU A 347 17.80 -10.27 17.18
C GLU A 347 17.74 -8.81 16.73
N ARG A 348 17.86 -8.59 15.42
CA ARG A 348 17.68 -7.27 14.80
C ARG A 348 16.30 -6.69 15.07
N ASN A 349 15.23 -7.47 14.90
CA ASN A 349 13.87 -7.02 15.18
C ASN A 349 13.70 -6.61 16.65
N VAL A 350 14.29 -7.35 17.58
CA VAL A 350 14.28 -7.00 19.02
C VAL A 350 14.94 -5.65 19.25
N MET A 351 16.17 -5.48 18.77
CA MET A 351 16.90 -4.22 18.92
C MET A 351 16.12 -3.05 18.30
N LEU A 352 15.60 -3.21 17.08
CA LEU A 352 14.77 -2.19 16.44
C LEU A 352 13.51 -1.86 17.25
N GLY A 353 12.87 -2.88 17.85
CA GLY A 353 11.77 -2.69 18.80
C GLY A 353 12.19 -1.87 20.02
N GLU A 354 13.37 -2.13 20.58
CA GLU A 354 13.92 -1.33 21.69
C GLU A 354 14.15 0.13 21.28
N PHE A 355 14.72 0.39 20.09
CA PHE A 355 14.89 1.74 19.57
C PHE A 355 13.55 2.50 19.49
N ILE A 356 12.49 1.83 19.03
CA ILE A 356 11.15 2.43 18.99
C ILE A 356 10.61 2.67 20.41
N LEU A 357 10.69 1.69 21.30
CA LEU A 357 10.07 1.73 22.63
C LEU A 357 10.80 2.63 23.64
N LYS A 358 12.02 3.09 23.33
CA LYS A 358 12.68 4.18 24.08
C LYS A 358 11.94 5.51 23.95
N HIS A 359 11.18 5.71 22.88
CA HIS A 359 10.40 6.93 22.67
C HIS A 359 9.01 6.82 23.32
N LYS A 360 8.69 7.81 24.16
CA LYS A 360 7.54 7.77 25.07
C LYS A 360 6.18 7.57 24.37
N PRO A 361 5.86 8.20 23.22
CA PRO A 361 4.58 7.98 22.55
C PRO A 361 4.34 6.51 22.16
N PHE A 362 5.39 5.83 21.68
CA PHE A 362 5.31 4.44 21.24
C PHE A 362 5.18 3.50 22.43
N LEU A 363 5.92 3.77 23.50
CA LEU A 363 5.84 3.00 24.75
C LEU A 363 4.43 3.05 25.35
N LEU A 364 3.80 4.22 25.38
CA LEU A 364 2.44 4.39 25.91
C LEU A 364 1.40 3.63 25.09
N VAL A 365 1.50 3.65 23.76
CA VAL A 365 0.61 2.87 22.88
C VAL A 365 0.83 1.37 23.05
N PHE A 366 2.09 0.94 23.18
CA PHE A 366 2.43 -0.46 23.42
C PHE A 366 1.90 -0.95 24.77
N ASP A 367 2.08 -0.17 25.84
CA ASP A 367 1.56 -0.50 27.18
C ASP A 367 0.02 -0.55 27.20
N TYR A 368 -0.64 0.35 26.47
CA TYR A 368 -2.08 0.30 26.28
C TYR A 368 -2.51 -1.02 25.63
N TYR A 369 -1.91 -1.38 24.49
CA TYR A 369 -2.22 -2.64 23.83
C TYR A 369 -1.98 -3.86 24.73
N ASN A 370 -0.88 -3.88 25.48
CA ASN A 370 -0.59 -5.00 26.38
C ASN A 370 -1.64 -5.17 27.47
N ARG A 371 -2.20 -4.07 27.96
CA ARG A 371 -3.24 -4.06 29.00
C ARG A 371 -4.61 -4.48 28.46
N TYR A 372 -5.01 -3.92 27.32
CA TYR A 372 -6.39 -4.05 26.83
C TYR A 372 -6.55 -5.07 25.69
N LYS A 373 -5.44 -5.54 25.10
CA LYS A 373 -5.41 -6.41 23.91
C LYS A 373 -6.10 -5.83 22.67
N GLU A 374 -6.26 -4.51 22.66
CA GLU A 374 -6.80 -3.70 21.57
C GLU A 374 -5.92 -2.46 21.38
N PHE A 375 -5.83 -1.96 20.15
CA PHE A 375 -5.11 -0.72 19.91
C PHE A 375 -5.94 0.49 20.37
N PRO A 376 -5.31 1.52 20.96
CA PRO A 376 -6.01 2.75 21.34
C PRO A 376 -6.61 3.44 20.11
N SER A 377 -7.67 4.24 20.29
CA SER A 377 -8.22 5.10 19.23
C SER A 377 -7.18 6.12 18.74
N ASN A 378 -7.39 6.69 17.54
CA ASN A 378 -6.49 7.72 17.03
C ASN A 378 -6.42 8.94 17.96
N GLU A 379 -7.54 9.33 18.56
CA GLU A 379 -7.61 10.41 19.56
C GLU A 379 -6.74 10.09 20.78
N LYS A 380 -6.76 8.84 21.25
CA LYS A 380 -5.95 8.43 22.41
C LYS A 380 -4.45 8.40 22.08
N ILE A 381 -4.09 8.00 20.87
CA ILE A 381 -2.69 8.07 20.40
C ILE A 381 -2.22 9.54 20.35
N ILE A 382 -3.08 10.45 19.88
CA ILE A 382 -2.77 11.88 19.85
C ILE A 382 -2.55 12.42 21.28
N GLU A 383 -3.36 12.00 22.26
CA GLU A 383 -3.15 12.36 23.66
C GLU A 383 -1.78 11.89 24.19
N PHE A 384 -1.37 10.65 23.87
CA PHE A 384 -0.05 10.15 24.24
C PHE A 384 1.09 10.92 23.57
N MET A 385 0.91 11.35 22.33
CA MET A 385 1.86 12.22 21.63
C MET A 385 1.99 13.58 22.34
N ASP A 386 0.87 14.21 22.72
CA ASP A 386 0.85 15.51 23.40
C ASP A 386 1.58 15.48 24.76
N ILE A 387 1.29 14.45 25.58
CA ILE A 387 1.93 14.25 26.90
C ILE A 387 3.44 13.96 26.77
N SER A 388 3.88 13.53 25.58
CA SER A 388 5.28 13.25 25.28
C SER A 388 6.03 14.44 24.70
N LYS A 389 5.37 15.60 24.51
CA LYS A 389 5.98 16.86 24.04
C LYS A 389 6.75 16.71 22.72
N ILE A 390 6.18 15.97 21.77
CA ILE A 390 6.83 15.70 20.47
C ILE A 390 7.01 16.95 19.61
N ASN A 391 8.02 16.93 18.73
CA ASN A 391 8.26 18.00 17.76
C ASN A 391 7.38 17.87 16.52
N LEU A 392 6.34 18.69 16.43
CA LEU A 392 5.45 18.74 15.26
C LEU A 392 5.64 20.02 14.43
N PRO A 393 5.62 19.90 13.09
CA PRO A 393 5.82 21.06 12.21
C PRO A 393 4.61 22.02 12.20
N SER A 394 3.43 21.57 12.63
CA SER A 394 2.25 22.42 12.80
C SER A 394 1.24 21.78 13.74
N LYS A 395 0.37 22.60 14.34
CA LYS A 395 -0.73 22.14 15.21
C LYS A 395 -1.99 21.70 14.44
N ASN A 396 -1.86 21.37 13.15
CA ASN A 396 -3.00 20.98 12.32
C ASN A 396 -3.41 19.52 12.62
N ARG A 397 -4.71 19.26 12.82
CA ARG A 397 -5.26 17.92 13.09
C ARG A 397 -4.83 16.86 12.08
N VAL A 398 -4.79 17.19 10.79
CA VAL A 398 -4.35 16.26 9.73
C VAL A 398 -2.89 15.86 9.91
N VAL A 399 -2.04 16.74 10.45
CA VAL A 399 -0.65 16.41 10.76
C VAL A 399 -0.59 15.43 11.93
N TYR A 400 -1.35 15.68 13.00
CA TYR A 400 -1.47 14.76 14.14
C TYR A 400 -1.95 13.38 13.72
N GLU A 401 -3.02 13.29 12.92
CA GLU A 401 -3.58 12.01 12.46
C GLU A 401 -2.55 11.18 11.66
N ARG A 402 -1.76 11.83 10.79
CA ARG A 402 -0.67 11.16 10.06
C ARG A 402 0.43 10.65 10.98
N ARG A 403 0.72 11.35 12.06
CA ARG A 403 1.72 10.97 13.07
C ARG A 403 1.21 9.86 13.98
N ALA A 404 -0.05 9.92 14.37
CA ALA A 404 -0.72 8.85 15.10
C ALA A 404 -0.73 7.54 14.28
N SER A 405 -0.93 7.60 12.96
CA SER A 405 -0.78 6.45 12.06
C SER A 405 0.64 5.87 12.09
N THR A 406 1.67 6.72 12.21
CA THR A 406 3.07 6.28 12.37
C THR A 406 3.27 5.53 13.68
N VAL A 407 2.80 6.09 14.80
CA VAL A 407 2.88 5.44 16.12
C VAL A 407 2.15 4.09 16.11
N ARG A 408 0.90 4.06 15.63
CA ARG A 408 0.13 2.83 15.48
C ARG A 408 0.88 1.80 14.65
N GLY A 409 1.35 2.19 13.46
CA GLY A 409 2.00 1.28 12.53
C GLY A 409 3.27 0.64 13.08
N TRP A 410 4.09 1.39 13.82
CA TRP A 410 5.32 0.86 14.42
C TRP A 410 5.03 -0.07 15.59
N VAL A 411 4.10 0.30 16.47
CA VAL A 411 3.72 -0.57 17.59
C VAL A 411 3.02 -1.83 17.08
N GLN A 412 2.22 -1.72 16.02
CA GLN A 412 1.64 -2.86 15.31
C GLN A 412 2.71 -3.79 14.75
N TRP A 413 3.74 -3.25 14.11
CA TRP A 413 4.87 -4.05 13.67
C TRP A 413 5.57 -4.77 14.83
N ILE A 414 5.80 -4.12 15.97
CA ILE A 414 6.41 -4.77 17.15
C ILE A 414 5.57 -5.97 17.60
N ILE A 415 4.27 -5.75 17.83
CA ILE A 415 3.35 -6.77 18.36
C ILE A 415 3.22 -7.94 17.38
N TYR A 416 3.07 -7.66 16.09
CA TYR A 416 2.85 -8.67 15.07
C TYR A 416 4.14 -9.33 14.55
N SER A 417 5.31 -8.82 14.94
CA SER A 417 6.60 -9.52 14.72
C SER A 417 6.99 -10.44 15.88
N GLY A 418 6.06 -10.73 16.80
CA GLY A 418 6.31 -11.64 17.92
C GLY A 418 7.20 -11.10 19.03
N ILE A 419 7.45 -9.79 19.07
CA ILE A 419 8.28 -9.16 20.11
C ILE A 419 7.41 -8.96 21.37
N LYS A 420 7.88 -9.49 22.50
CA LYS A 420 7.33 -9.24 23.83
C LYS A 420 8.21 -8.29 24.62
N VAL A 421 7.58 -7.59 25.55
CA VAL A 421 8.29 -6.85 26.60
C VAL A 421 7.91 -7.50 27.93
N SER A 422 8.90 -7.95 28.70
CA SER A 422 8.71 -8.58 30.02
C SER A 422 9.28 -7.74 31.13
#